data_AF-A0AAV1AAJ7-F1
#
_entry.id   AF-A0AAV1AAJ7-F1
#
_cell.length_a   1.000
_cell.length_b   1.000
_cell.length_c   1.000
_cell.angle_alpha   90.00
_cell.angle_beta   90.00
_cell.angle_gamma   90.00
#
_symmetry.space_group_name_H-M   'P 1'
#
loop_
_entity.id
_entity.type
_entity.pdbx_description
1 polymer ?
#
loop_
_entity_poly.entity_id
_entity_poly.type
_entity_poly.pdbx_seq_one_letter_code
_entity_poly.pdbx_strand_id
1 'polypeptide(L)'
;MTTGSSVYSTSIHHFELYTEGFSVPAPSTCTSVEAPKGEFSVFLVSNGSNRPYRRKIRAPGSAHSQGLDSMSKHHMPADVVTIIVDEIGRVVSVGDGITRVYGLNEIQAGELVEFASGVKGITLNLENENVEIVVFGSDTSIKEGDLVKRTGSIMDVPAGKAMLGRVVDALGVPIDGRGALSDHERRRVEVKAPGIIERKSVHEPMQTGLKAVDSLVPIGRGQ
;
A
#
# COMPACT_ATOMS: atom_id res chain seq x y z
N MET A 1 8.09 -25.77 -12.52
CA MET A 1 9.28 -25.62 -13.39
C MET A 1 8.79 -24.92 -14.66
N THR A 2 9.07 -23.67 -15.01
CA THR A 2 10.07 -22.67 -14.60
C THR A 2 9.48 -21.28 -14.91
N THR A 3 9.00 -20.56 -13.90
CA THR A 3 8.61 -19.13 -13.99
C THR A 3 9.82 -18.24 -13.74
N GLY A 4 10.85 -18.41 -14.56
CA GLY A 4 12.17 -17.79 -14.37
C GLY A 4 12.62 -16.86 -15.50
N SER A 5 11.80 -16.62 -16.51
CA SER A 5 12.27 -16.04 -17.79
C SER A 5 11.65 -14.69 -18.19
N SER A 6 10.79 -14.07 -17.38
CA SER A 6 10.05 -12.87 -17.83
C SER A 6 10.84 -11.57 -17.75
N VAL A 7 11.79 -11.42 -16.81
CA VAL A 7 12.48 -10.13 -16.62
C VAL A 7 13.67 -10.00 -17.57
N TYR A 8 14.41 -11.10 -17.75
CA TYR A 8 15.51 -11.18 -18.71
C TYR A 8 15.01 -11.05 -20.16
N SER A 9 13.86 -11.64 -20.51
CA SER A 9 13.27 -11.47 -21.85
C SER A 9 12.91 -10.02 -22.13
N THR A 10 12.42 -9.27 -21.13
CA THR A 10 12.08 -7.85 -21.31
C THR A 10 13.32 -6.98 -21.47
N SER A 11 14.39 -7.24 -20.72
CA SER A 11 15.66 -6.52 -20.90
C SER A 11 16.32 -6.82 -22.25
N ILE A 12 16.23 -8.08 -22.73
CA ILE A 12 16.72 -8.48 -24.05
C ILE A 12 15.89 -7.80 -25.16
N HIS A 13 14.56 -7.83 -25.07
CA HIS A 13 13.70 -7.16 -26.06
C HIS A 13 13.88 -5.64 -26.09
N HIS A 14 14.13 -5.00 -24.93
CA HIS A 14 14.45 -3.58 -24.88
C HIS A 14 15.79 -3.28 -25.58
N PHE A 15 16.77 -4.18 -25.50
CA PHE A 15 18.06 -4.03 -26.16
C PHE A 15 17.97 -4.28 -27.68
N GLU A 16 17.20 -5.30 -28.09
CA GLU A 16 16.86 -5.60 -29.49
C GLU A 16 16.15 -4.43 -30.19
N LEU A 17 15.17 -3.82 -29.52
CA LEU A 17 14.48 -2.61 -30.02
C LEU A 17 15.42 -1.41 -30.19
N TYR A 18 16.48 -1.33 -29.40
CA TYR A 18 17.50 -0.28 -29.47
C TYR A 18 18.51 -0.53 -30.60
N THR A 19 18.82 -1.79 -30.91
CA THR A 19 19.81 -2.16 -31.95
C THR A 19 19.21 -2.39 -33.33
N GLU A 20 18.00 -2.96 -33.42
CA GLU A 20 17.40 -3.40 -34.69
C GLU A 20 16.33 -2.44 -35.24
N GLY A 21 15.79 -1.56 -34.39
CA GLY A 21 14.75 -0.60 -34.77
C GLY A 21 13.36 -1.22 -34.93
N PHE A 22 12.33 -0.38 -34.92
CA PHE A 22 10.92 -0.78 -34.88
C PHE A 22 10.23 -0.61 -36.24
N SER A 23 9.44 -1.62 -36.67
CA SER A 23 8.63 -1.60 -37.89
C SER A 23 7.14 -1.51 -37.53
N VAL A 24 6.45 -0.45 -38.00
CA VAL A 24 5.03 -0.20 -37.71
C VAL A 24 4.16 -0.47 -38.94
N PRO A 25 3.06 -1.24 -38.83
CA PRO A 25 2.08 -1.37 -39.92
C PRO A 25 1.13 -0.16 -39.98
N ALA A 26 0.81 0.33 -41.19
CA ALA A 26 -0.21 1.37 -41.44
C ALA A 26 -1.65 0.79 -41.39
N PRO A 27 -2.74 1.57 -41.18
CA PRO A 27 -2.90 3.04 -41.07
C PRO A 27 -3.79 3.55 -39.88
N SER A 28 -3.42 4.61 -39.16
CA SER A 28 -4.35 5.29 -38.22
C SER A 28 -4.05 6.78 -37.97
N THR A 29 -5.09 7.59 -37.80
CA THR A 29 -5.14 9.07 -37.79
C THR A 29 -5.28 9.66 -36.36
N CYS A 30 -4.95 10.95 -36.15
CA CYS A 30 -4.74 11.63 -34.86
C CYS A 30 -5.70 12.82 -34.57
N THR A 31 -5.96 13.10 -33.28
CA THR A 31 -6.49 14.38 -32.74
C THR A 31 -5.64 14.83 -31.55
N SER A 32 -5.39 16.14 -31.44
CA SER A 32 -4.73 16.79 -30.31
C SER A 32 -5.73 17.31 -29.27
N VAL A 33 -5.34 17.32 -27.99
CA VAL A 33 -6.02 18.08 -26.92
C VAL A 33 -4.96 18.90 -26.20
N GLU A 34 -5.15 20.22 -26.19
CA GLU A 34 -4.19 21.20 -25.67
C GLU A 34 -4.60 21.64 -24.25
N ALA A 35 -3.62 21.84 -23.36
CA ALA A 35 -3.85 22.38 -22.01
C ALA A 35 -2.88 23.56 -21.71
N PRO A 36 -3.24 24.50 -20.81
CA PRO A 36 -2.63 25.83 -20.73
C PRO A 36 -1.16 25.91 -20.26
N LYS A 37 -0.52 24.79 -19.88
CA LYS A 37 0.83 24.76 -19.29
C LYS A 37 1.87 23.94 -20.05
N GLY A 38 1.63 23.64 -21.33
CA GLY A 38 2.64 23.08 -22.22
C GLY A 38 2.26 21.71 -22.75
N GLU A 39 2.41 21.56 -24.06
CA GLU A 39 1.99 20.44 -24.89
C GLU A 39 2.58 19.08 -24.47
N PHE A 40 1.74 18.06 -24.57
CA PHE A 40 2.13 16.66 -24.66
C PHE A 40 2.18 16.27 -26.15
N SER A 41 3.21 15.55 -26.58
CA SER A 41 3.27 14.97 -27.93
C SER A 41 3.76 13.54 -27.87
N VAL A 42 2.90 12.58 -28.20
CA VAL A 42 3.29 11.22 -28.58
C VAL A 42 3.23 11.14 -30.10
N PHE A 43 4.30 10.66 -30.72
CA PHE A 43 4.36 10.38 -32.16
C PHE A 43 4.68 8.91 -32.40
N LEU A 44 3.93 8.31 -33.31
CA LEU A 44 4.37 7.37 -34.36
C LEU A 44 3.44 7.72 -35.55
N VAL A 45 3.90 8.20 -36.71
CA VAL A 45 4.61 7.45 -37.77
C VAL A 45 5.41 8.40 -38.70
N SER A 46 6.47 7.83 -39.28
CA SER A 46 7.37 8.35 -40.32
C SER A 46 6.67 8.64 -41.66
N ASN A 47 6.94 9.81 -42.26
CA ASN A 47 6.62 10.12 -43.66
C ASN A 47 7.68 9.58 -44.65
N GLY A 48 8.43 8.55 -44.27
CA GLY A 48 9.50 7.98 -45.10
C GLY A 48 10.76 8.85 -45.20
N SER A 49 10.92 9.90 -44.39
CA SER A 49 12.12 10.74 -44.40
C SER A 49 13.13 10.33 -43.31
N ASN A 50 14.42 10.31 -43.67
CA ASN A 50 15.53 9.77 -42.88
C ASN A 50 16.15 10.76 -41.87
N ARG A 51 15.36 11.70 -41.31
CA ARG A 51 15.87 12.72 -40.34
C ARG A 51 15.22 12.56 -38.97
N PRO A 52 15.97 12.22 -37.90
CA PRO A 52 15.43 12.14 -36.55
C PRO A 52 15.34 13.53 -35.90
N TYR A 53 14.28 13.77 -35.13
CA TYR A 53 14.11 14.98 -34.32
C TYR A 53 14.13 14.62 -32.82
N ARG A 54 14.76 15.46 -31.98
CA ARG A 54 14.96 15.20 -30.53
C ARG A 54 14.06 16.14 -29.72
N ARG A 55 13.18 15.61 -28.86
CA ARG A 55 12.41 16.41 -27.88
C ARG A 55 12.55 15.83 -26.46
N LYS A 56 12.58 16.73 -25.48
CA LYS A 56 12.81 16.47 -24.04
C LYS A 56 11.45 16.20 -23.34
N ILE A 57 11.34 15.11 -22.57
CA ILE A 57 10.11 14.68 -21.88
C ILE A 57 10.22 14.95 -20.37
N ARG A 58 9.13 15.34 -19.70
CA ARG A 58 9.01 15.44 -18.23
C ARG A 58 7.98 14.43 -17.67
N ALA A 59 8.10 14.12 -16.38
CA ALA A 59 7.38 13.07 -15.63
C ALA A 59 5.84 13.20 -15.64
N PRO A 60 5.10 12.09 -15.45
CA PRO A 60 3.66 12.00 -15.71
C PRO A 60 2.80 12.69 -14.63
N GLY A 61 1.57 13.06 -15.01
CA GLY A 61 0.54 13.64 -14.13
C GLY A 61 -0.87 13.15 -14.49
N SER A 62 -1.90 13.65 -13.79
CA SER A 62 -3.29 13.14 -13.78
C SER A 62 -3.99 13.00 -15.15
N ALA A 63 -3.54 13.69 -16.20
CA ALA A 63 -4.04 13.53 -17.56
C ALA A 63 -3.74 12.13 -18.14
N HIS A 64 -2.71 11.45 -17.64
CA HIS A 64 -2.29 10.13 -18.13
C HIS A 64 -3.25 9.01 -17.71
N SER A 65 -3.92 9.16 -16.56
CA SER A 65 -4.86 8.17 -16.03
C SER A 65 -6.18 8.10 -16.81
N GLN A 66 -6.54 9.16 -17.54
CA GLN A 66 -7.77 9.21 -18.34
C GLN A 66 -7.64 8.49 -19.69
N GLY A 67 -6.41 8.28 -20.18
CA GLY A 67 -6.12 7.54 -21.43
C GLY A 67 -5.85 6.05 -21.22
N LEU A 68 -5.94 5.55 -20.00
CA LEU A 68 -5.53 4.19 -19.63
C LEU A 68 -6.29 3.10 -20.41
N ASP A 69 -7.57 3.33 -20.70
CA ASP A 69 -8.44 2.38 -21.40
C ASP A 69 -8.19 2.31 -22.92
N SER A 70 -7.61 3.36 -23.51
CA SER A 70 -7.20 3.37 -24.92
C SER A 70 -5.75 2.89 -25.08
N MET A 71 -4.88 3.16 -24.09
CA MET A 71 -3.49 2.69 -24.06
C MET A 71 -3.39 1.17 -23.81
N SER A 72 -4.26 0.60 -22.97
CA SER A 72 -4.24 -0.85 -22.64
C SER A 72 -4.71 -1.75 -23.79
N LYS A 73 -5.44 -1.21 -24.76
CA LYS A 73 -6.05 -2.01 -25.83
C LYS A 73 -5.04 -2.55 -26.82
N HIS A 74 -3.90 -1.88 -27.05
CA HIS A 74 -2.96 -2.29 -28.11
C HIS A 74 -1.44 -2.12 -27.84
N HIS A 75 -0.93 -1.73 -26.66
CA HIS A 75 0.53 -1.71 -26.38
C HIS A 75 0.97 -2.04 -24.93
N MET A 76 2.30 -2.21 -24.76
CA MET A 76 3.04 -3.12 -23.86
C MET A 76 3.14 -2.75 -22.36
N PRO A 77 3.37 -3.76 -21.49
CA PRO A 77 3.37 -3.68 -20.01
C PRO A 77 4.30 -2.65 -19.36
N ALA A 78 5.31 -2.11 -20.07
CA ALA A 78 6.30 -1.20 -19.49
C ALA A 78 5.72 0.15 -19.03
N ASP A 79 4.69 0.66 -19.71
CA ASP A 79 4.07 1.95 -19.36
C ASP A 79 3.12 1.82 -18.15
N VAL A 80 2.52 0.64 -17.95
CA VAL A 80 1.69 0.34 -16.77
C VAL A 80 2.55 0.30 -15.50
N VAL A 81 3.79 -0.20 -15.60
CA VAL A 81 4.73 -0.29 -14.46
C VAL A 81 5.03 1.10 -13.87
N THR A 82 5.03 2.16 -14.67
CA THR A 82 5.34 3.53 -14.22
C THR A 82 4.17 4.18 -13.45
N ILE A 83 2.93 3.74 -13.68
CA ILE A 83 1.74 4.25 -12.98
C ILE A 83 1.55 3.53 -11.62
N ILE A 84 2.10 2.32 -11.47
CA ILE A 84 2.12 1.58 -10.19
C ILE A 84 3.15 2.17 -9.19
N VAL A 85 3.97 3.15 -9.61
CA VAL A 85 5.13 3.67 -8.85
C VAL A 85 4.74 4.48 -7.60
N ASP A 86 3.51 4.97 -7.47
CA ASP A 86 3.19 5.93 -6.39
C ASP A 86 2.86 5.30 -5.02
N GLU A 87 2.76 3.97 -4.93
CA GLU A 87 2.33 3.29 -3.70
C GLU A 87 3.36 2.30 -3.13
N ILE A 88 4.60 2.35 -3.62
CA ILE A 88 5.67 1.45 -3.18
C ILE A 88 6.82 2.26 -2.58
N GLY A 89 7.13 1.97 -1.32
CA GLY A 89 8.30 2.48 -0.63
C GLY A 89 9.49 1.52 -0.72
N ARG A 90 10.69 2.04 -0.45
CA ARG A 90 11.90 1.23 -0.27
C ARG A 90 12.48 1.43 1.11
N VAL A 91 12.84 0.33 1.75
CA VAL A 91 13.53 0.37 3.04
C VAL A 91 14.92 0.98 2.88
N VAL A 92 15.22 2.01 3.65
CA VAL A 92 16.54 2.67 3.73
C VAL A 92 17.36 2.07 4.87
N SER A 93 16.73 1.81 6.00
CA SER A 93 17.41 1.24 7.16
C SER A 93 16.42 0.53 8.08
N VAL A 94 16.87 -0.53 8.73
CA VAL A 94 16.13 -1.27 9.76
C VAL A 94 16.98 -1.32 11.02
N GLY A 95 16.38 -1.06 12.18
CA GLY A 95 17.04 -1.22 13.48
C GLY A 95 16.03 -1.21 14.62
N ASP A 96 16.22 -2.13 15.59
CA ASP A 96 15.42 -2.25 16.81
C ASP A 96 13.89 -2.26 16.56
N GLY A 97 13.45 -2.95 15.49
CA GLY A 97 12.03 -3.00 15.11
C GLY A 97 11.46 -1.71 14.49
N ILE A 98 12.29 -0.71 14.21
CA ILE A 98 11.92 0.51 13.47
C ILE A 98 12.56 0.47 12.09
N THR A 99 11.76 0.77 11.07
CA THR A 99 12.20 0.82 9.69
C THR A 99 11.98 2.20 9.10
N ARG A 100 13.01 2.74 8.44
CA ARG A 100 12.91 3.95 7.64
C ARG A 100 12.67 3.59 6.20
N VAL A 101 11.62 4.17 5.62
CA VAL A 101 11.19 3.87 4.26
C VAL A 101 11.16 5.17 3.46
N TYR A 102 11.80 5.15 2.30
CA TYR A 102 11.74 6.23 1.33
C TYR A 102 10.60 5.99 0.35
N GLY A 103 9.85 7.04 0.00
CA GLY A 103 8.67 6.99 -0.87
C GLY A 103 7.37 7.00 -0.05
N LEU A 104 6.34 6.29 -0.53
CA LEU A 104 5.01 6.26 0.09
C LEU A 104 4.40 7.67 0.25
N ASN A 105 4.43 8.48 -0.81
CA ASN A 105 4.07 9.91 -0.77
C ASN A 105 2.67 10.19 -0.20
N GLU A 106 1.72 9.29 -0.44
CA GLU A 106 0.32 9.45 -0.05
C GLU A 106 -0.06 8.69 1.23
N ILE A 107 0.92 8.19 2.00
CA ILE A 107 0.64 7.42 3.22
C ILE A 107 0.13 8.28 4.37
N GLN A 108 -0.78 7.71 5.17
CA GLN A 108 -1.35 8.38 6.32
C GLN A 108 -0.68 7.95 7.63
N ALA A 109 -0.68 8.84 8.62
CA ALA A 109 -0.26 8.50 9.97
C ALA A 109 -1.20 7.42 10.55
N GLY A 110 -0.63 6.38 11.17
CA GLY A 110 -1.39 5.24 11.66
C GLY A 110 -1.86 4.27 10.58
N GLU A 111 -1.42 4.44 9.32
CA GLU A 111 -1.72 3.50 8.25
C GLU A 111 -0.88 2.22 8.36
N LEU A 112 -1.52 1.09 8.06
CA LEU A 112 -0.86 -0.20 8.05
C LEU A 112 -0.12 -0.42 6.73
N VAL A 113 1.09 -0.97 6.81
CA VAL A 113 1.90 -1.34 5.64
C VAL A 113 2.28 -2.81 5.68
N GLU A 114 2.64 -3.33 4.52
CA GLU A 114 3.13 -4.68 4.32
C GLU A 114 4.49 -4.65 3.61
N PHE A 115 5.47 -5.29 4.24
CA PHE A 115 6.81 -5.49 3.68
C PHE A 115 6.78 -6.66 2.70
N ALA A 116 7.74 -6.70 1.77
CA ALA A 116 7.87 -7.81 0.81
C ALA A 116 8.02 -9.20 1.48
N SER A 117 8.50 -9.25 2.72
CA SER A 117 8.59 -10.47 3.54
C SER A 117 7.22 -10.94 4.08
N GLY A 118 6.15 -10.17 3.89
CA GLY A 118 4.82 -10.40 4.47
C GLY A 118 4.67 -9.91 5.91
N VAL A 119 5.75 -9.35 6.49
CA VAL A 119 5.70 -8.68 7.79
C VAL A 119 4.85 -7.41 7.65
N LYS A 120 4.07 -7.10 8.69
CA LYS A 120 3.25 -5.90 8.73
C LYS A 120 3.90 -4.85 9.60
N GLY A 121 3.58 -3.58 9.36
CA GLY A 121 4.01 -2.48 10.21
C GLY A 121 2.97 -1.38 10.27
N ILE A 122 3.17 -0.45 11.20
CA ILE A 122 2.35 0.76 11.30
C ILE A 122 3.22 1.99 11.11
N THR A 123 2.68 2.93 10.34
CA THR A 123 3.31 4.21 10.09
C THR A 123 3.17 5.10 11.33
N LEU A 124 4.28 5.50 11.92
CA LEU A 124 4.30 6.30 13.15
C LEU A 124 4.59 7.77 12.84
N ASN A 125 5.68 8.03 12.11
CA ASN A 125 6.13 9.38 11.79
C ASN A 125 6.23 9.59 10.27
N LEU A 126 5.83 10.77 9.83
CA LEU A 126 5.86 11.22 8.44
C LEU A 126 6.82 12.38 8.33
N GLU A 127 8.00 12.14 7.76
CA GLU A 127 8.95 13.19 7.41
C GLU A 127 8.84 13.53 5.92
N ASN A 128 9.46 14.64 5.49
CA ASN A 128 9.37 15.09 4.10
C ASN A 128 9.95 14.09 3.09
N GLU A 129 10.99 13.34 3.49
CA GLU A 129 11.70 12.42 2.59
C GLU A 129 11.58 10.96 3.04
N ASN A 130 11.27 10.70 4.31
CA ASN A 130 11.23 9.37 4.87
C ASN A 130 10.00 9.17 5.74
N VAL A 131 9.59 7.92 5.85
CA VAL A 131 8.51 7.46 6.70
C VAL A 131 9.07 6.48 7.72
N GLU A 132 8.79 6.69 8.99
CA GLU A 132 9.19 5.75 10.04
C GLU A 132 8.04 4.79 10.34
N ILE A 133 8.35 3.51 10.21
CA ILE A 133 7.40 2.41 10.33
C ILE A 133 7.87 1.51 11.46
N VAL A 134 6.97 1.28 12.42
CA VAL A 134 7.19 0.28 13.47
C VAL A 134 6.78 -1.08 12.93
N VAL A 135 7.68 -2.04 13.02
CA VAL A 135 7.50 -3.40 12.50
C VAL A 135 6.78 -4.27 13.52
N PHE A 136 5.76 -5.01 13.08
CA PHE A 136 5.09 -6.01 13.90
C PHE A 136 5.74 -7.38 13.69
N GLY A 137 6.50 -7.85 14.67
CA GLY A 137 7.16 -9.16 14.65
C GLY A 137 8.68 -9.05 14.58
N SER A 138 9.32 -9.92 13.81
CA SER A 138 10.79 -9.94 13.69
C SER A 138 11.27 -9.09 12.51
N ASP A 139 12.15 -8.16 12.81
CA ASP A 139 12.88 -7.30 11.88
C ASP A 139 13.98 -8.03 11.08
N THR A 140 14.43 -9.20 11.55
CA THR A 140 15.47 -10.02 10.89
C THR A 140 15.16 -10.41 9.44
N SER A 141 13.87 -10.43 9.08
CA SER A 141 13.41 -10.78 7.74
C SER A 141 13.41 -9.61 6.77
N ILE A 142 13.57 -8.37 7.27
CA ILE A 142 13.52 -7.13 6.50
C ILE A 142 14.95 -6.65 6.25
N LYS A 143 15.24 -6.27 5.00
CA LYS A 143 16.54 -5.76 4.58
C LYS A 143 16.42 -4.40 3.92
N GLU A 144 17.55 -3.68 3.91
CA GLU A 144 17.68 -2.49 3.10
C GLU A 144 17.39 -2.79 1.62
N GLY A 145 16.63 -1.90 0.99
CA GLY A 145 16.17 -2.02 -0.39
C GLY A 145 14.87 -2.82 -0.56
N ASP A 146 14.35 -3.45 0.49
CA ASP A 146 13.08 -4.19 0.40
C ASP A 146 11.92 -3.26 0.07
N LEU A 147 10.95 -3.81 -0.66
CA LEU A 147 9.75 -3.08 -1.05
C LEU A 147 8.74 -3.07 0.10
N VAL A 148 8.10 -1.92 0.28
CA VAL A 148 7.02 -1.71 1.24
C VAL A 148 5.80 -1.24 0.50
N LYS A 149 4.65 -1.84 0.80
CA LYS A 149 3.37 -1.46 0.20
C LYS A 149 2.44 -0.97 1.28
N ARG A 150 1.71 0.11 0.98
CA ARG A 150 0.66 0.58 1.86
C ARG A 150 -0.60 -0.26 1.68
N THR A 151 -1.42 -0.34 2.73
CA THR A 151 -2.70 -1.07 2.67
C THR A 151 -3.90 -0.15 2.39
N GLY A 152 -3.72 1.16 2.42
CA GLY A 152 -4.77 2.16 2.19
C GLY A 152 -5.74 2.32 3.38
N SER A 153 -5.49 1.63 4.49
CA SER A 153 -6.38 1.60 5.65
C SER A 153 -5.61 1.95 6.93
N ILE A 154 -6.15 2.91 7.67
CA ILE A 154 -5.72 3.19 9.06
C ILE A 154 -5.89 1.91 9.88
N MET A 155 -4.96 1.65 10.80
CA MET A 155 -4.92 0.46 11.63
C MET A 155 -6.30 0.10 12.20
N ASP A 156 -6.82 -1.02 11.72
CA ASP A 156 -8.06 -1.63 12.15
C ASP A 156 -7.83 -3.11 12.48
N VAL A 157 -8.77 -3.69 13.21
CA VAL A 157 -8.73 -5.09 13.65
C VAL A 157 -10.12 -5.71 13.52
N PRO A 158 -10.21 -7.04 13.32
CA PRO A 158 -11.48 -7.73 13.36
C PRO A 158 -12.08 -7.66 14.76
N ALA A 159 -13.35 -7.30 14.84
CA ALA A 159 -14.12 -7.20 16.07
C ALA A 159 -15.50 -7.82 15.86
N GLY A 160 -16.07 -8.39 16.93
CA GLY A 160 -17.40 -8.97 16.91
C GLY A 160 -17.51 -10.23 17.73
N LYS A 161 -18.71 -10.83 17.73
CA LYS A 161 -19.00 -12.04 18.50
C LYS A 161 -18.21 -13.26 18.01
N ALA A 162 -17.77 -13.26 16.75
CA ALA A 162 -16.92 -14.30 16.18
C ALA A 162 -15.58 -14.50 16.92
N MET A 163 -15.12 -13.49 17.66
CA MET A 163 -13.87 -13.53 18.43
C MET A 163 -14.00 -14.29 19.76
N LEU A 164 -15.22 -14.54 20.25
CA LEU A 164 -15.44 -15.15 21.55
C LEU A 164 -14.87 -16.57 21.60
N GLY A 165 -13.99 -16.83 22.57
CA GLY A 165 -13.36 -18.14 22.77
C GLY A 165 -12.26 -18.49 21.76
N ARG A 166 -11.84 -17.53 20.92
CA ARG A 166 -10.69 -17.66 20.01
C ARG A 166 -9.43 -17.12 20.68
N VAL A 167 -8.27 -17.62 20.25
CA VAL A 167 -6.97 -17.01 20.58
C VAL A 167 -6.43 -16.33 19.34
N VAL A 168 -6.23 -15.02 19.44
CA VAL A 168 -5.79 -14.15 18.34
C VAL A 168 -4.55 -13.36 18.74
N ASP A 169 -3.78 -12.95 17.75
CA ASP A 169 -2.69 -11.98 17.95
C ASP A 169 -3.23 -10.53 18.04
N ALA A 170 -2.32 -9.57 18.21
CA ALA A 170 -2.66 -8.15 18.32
C ALA A 170 -3.26 -7.54 17.04
N LEU A 171 -3.07 -8.18 15.88
CA LEU A 171 -3.66 -7.77 14.61
C LEU A 171 -4.99 -8.50 14.33
N GLY A 172 -5.42 -9.38 15.24
CA GLY A 172 -6.63 -10.17 15.14
C GLY A 172 -6.50 -11.41 14.26
N VAL A 173 -5.29 -11.87 13.96
CA VAL A 173 -5.04 -13.13 13.25
C VAL A 173 -5.17 -14.30 14.23
N PRO A 174 -5.98 -15.33 13.93
CA PRO A 174 -6.12 -16.48 14.81
C PRO A 174 -4.85 -17.34 14.88
N ILE A 175 -4.44 -17.67 16.11
CA ILE A 175 -3.28 -18.51 16.40
C ILE A 175 -3.66 -19.83 17.11
N ASP A 176 -4.96 -20.08 17.30
CA ASP A 176 -5.49 -21.28 17.96
C ASP A 176 -5.59 -22.52 17.06
N GLY A 177 -5.20 -22.42 15.79
CA GLY A 177 -5.26 -23.52 14.82
C GLY A 177 -6.68 -23.93 14.40
N ARG A 178 -7.73 -23.18 14.79
CA ARG A 178 -9.14 -23.49 14.48
C ARG A 178 -9.63 -22.90 13.14
N GLY A 179 -8.72 -22.45 12.30
CA GLY A 179 -9.01 -21.82 11.00
C GLY A 179 -9.35 -20.33 11.08
N ALA A 180 -9.82 -19.76 9.97
CA ALA A 180 -10.11 -18.33 9.87
C ALA A 180 -11.35 -17.91 10.70
N LEU A 181 -11.48 -16.61 10.97
CA LEU A 181 -12.67 -16.03 11.60
C LEU A 181 -13.76 -15.79 10.55
N SER A 182 -14.94 -16.36 10.76
CA SER A 182 -16.14 -16.06 9.96
C SER A 182 -16.96 -14.95 10.60
N ASP A 183 -17.57 -14.08 9.80
CA ASP A 183 -18.58 -13.09 10.26
C ASP A 183 -18.04 -12.11 11.32
N HIS A 184 -17.05 -11.30 10.91
CA HIS A 184 -16.48 -10.23 11.74
C HIS A 184 -16.56 -8.89 11.00
N GLU A 185 -16.72 -7.82 11.76
CA GLU A 185 -16.59 -6.46 11.25
C GLU A 185 -15.16 -5.98 11.52
N ARG A 186 -14.63 -5.08 10.68
CA ARG A 186 -13.37 -4.41 10.98
C ARG A 186 -13.64 -3.08 11.65
N ARG A 187 -12.93 -2.83 12.75
CA ARG A 187 -13.04 -1.60 13.53
C ARG A 187 -11.65 -0.99 13.71
N ARG A 188 -11.56 0.33 13.50
CA ARG A 188 -10.32 1.08 13.77
C ARG A 188 -9.91 0.90 15.23
N VAL A 189 -8.61 0.73 15.46
CA VAL A 189 -8.04 0.59 16.80
C VAL A 189 -8.12 1.92 17.54
N GLU A 190 -7.77 3.00 16.84
CA GLU A 190 -7.82 4.35 17.38
C GLU A 190 -9.18 4.99 17.10
N VAL A 191 -10.05 4.96 18.10
CA VAL A 191 -11.33 5.67 18.09
C VAL A 191 -11.40 6.57 19.31
N LYS A 192 -11.87 7.80 19.10
CA LYS A 192 -12.04 8.77 20.17
C LYS A 192 -13.02 8.21 21.22
N ALA A 193 -12.66 8.35 22.49
CA ALA A 193 -13.52 7.93 23.60
C ALA A 193 -14.85 8.72 23.62
N PRO A 194 -15.94 8.12 24.12
CA PRO A 194 -17.22 8.79 24.27
C PRO A 194 -17.13 10.08 25.09
N GLY A 195 -17.93 11.07 24.68
CA GLY A 195 -18.01 12.38 25.32
C GLY A 195 -18.68 12.32 26.71
N ILE A 196 -18.66 13.43 27.45
CA ILE A 196 -19.23 13.48 28.81
C ILE A 196 -20.73 13.15 28.82
N ILE A 197 -21.48 13.69 27.84
CA ILE A 197 -22.95 13.52 27.74
C ILE A 197 -23.34 12.07 27.45
N GLU A 198 -22.51 11.33 26.72
CA GLU A 198 -22.78 9.93 26.35
C GLU A 198 -22.48 8.94 27.49
N ARG A 199 -21.83 9.40 28.55
CA ARG A 199 -21.47 8.56 29.71
C ARG A 199 -22.64 8.49 30.69
N LYS A 200 -22.80 7.33 31.31
CA LYS A 200 -23.73 7.11 32.42
C LYS A 200 -22.92 6.83 33.69
N SER A 201 -23.41 7.29 34.84
CA SER A 201 -22.82 6.92 36.14
C SER A 201 -22.80 5.40 36.30
N VAL A 202 -21.67 4.88 36.78
CA VAL A 202 -21.49 3.45 37.08
C VAL A 202 -22.43 3.07 38.23
N HIS A 203 -23.32 2.12 37.97
CA HIS A 203 -24.36 1.67 38.92
C HIS A 203 -24.56 0.16 38.91
N GLU A 204 -23.95 -0.57 37.96
CA GLU A 204 -23.99 -2.01 37.88
C GLU A 204 -22.69 -2.61 38.44
N PRO A 205 -22.74 -3.54 39.42
CA PRO A 205 -21.55 -4.19 39.93
C PRO A 205 -20.96 -5.22 38.93
N MET A 206 -19.64 -5.35 38.91
CA MET A 206 -18.91 -6.41 38.23
C MET A 206 -18.34 -7.37 39.27
N GLN A 207 -18.98 -8.53 39.45
CA GLN A 207 -18.58 -9.49 40.48
C GLN A 207 -17.30 -10.23 40.09
N THR A 208 -16.33 -10.24 41.02
CA THR A 208 -15.08 -10.99 40.86
C THR A 208 -15.15 -12.38 41.50
N GLY A 209 -16.02 -12.57 42.51
CA GLY A 209 -16.11 -13.79 43.30
C GLY A 209 -15.13 -13.82 44.48
N LEU A 210 -14.34 -12.75 44.67
CA LEU A 210 -13.38 -12.63 45.76
C LEU A 210 -13.97 -11.77 46.88
N LYS A 211 -14.25 -12.39 48.04
CA LYS A 211 -14.86 -11.71 49.20
C LYS A 211 -14.16 -10.40 49.58
N ALA A 212 -12.82 -10.40 49.59
CA ALA A 212 -12.04 -9.23 49.94
C ALA A 212 -12.24 -8.08 48.94
N VAL A 213 -12.23 -8.38 47.64
CA VAL A 213 -12.40 -7.38 46.58
C VAL A 213 -13.85 -6.90 46.57
N ASP A 214 -14.81 -7.83 46.50
CA ASP A 214 -16.23 -7.49 46.35
C ASP A 214 -16.80 -6.76 47.59
N SER A 215 -16.20 -6.92 48.78
CA SER A 215 -16.66 -6.24 50.01
C SER A 215 -15.90 -4.95 50.33
N LEU A 216 -14.59 -4.90 50.08
CA LEU A 216 -13.74 -3.76 50.49
C LEU A 216 -13.46 -2.79 49.33
N VAL A 217 -13.32 -3.32 48.11
CA VAL A 217 -12.94 -2.55 46.91
C VAL A 217 -13.80 -2.99 45.71
N PRO A 218 -15.12 -2.72 45.74
CA PRO A 218 -16.03 -3.19 44.70
C PRO A 218 -15.70 -2.56 43.35
N ILE A 219 -15.81 -3.34 42.28
CA ILE A 219 -15.58 -2.91 40.89
C ILE A 219 -16.92 -2.77 40.17
N GLY A 220 -17.15 -1.63 39.54
CA GLY A 220 -18.36 -1.38 38.73
C GLY A 220 -18.13 -1.55 37.23
N ARG A 221 -19.19 -1.84 36.47
CA ARG A 221 -19.14 -1.91 35.00
C ARG A 221 -18.94 -0.51 34.40
N GLY A 222 -17.82 -0.30 33.72
CA GLY A 222 -17.45 0.98 33.12
C GLY A 222 -16.63 1.89 34.04
N GLN A 223 -16.07 1.34 35.12
CA GLN A 223 -15.06 1.98 35.98
C GLN A 223 -13.69 2.01 35.33
#